data_AF-A0A0G0M108-F1
#
_entry.id   AF-A0A0G0M108-F1
#
_cell.length_a   1.000
_cell.length_b   1.000
_cell.length_c   1.000
_cell.angle_alpha   90.00
_cell.angle_beta   90.00
_cell.angle_gamma   90.00
#
_symmetry.space_group_name_H-M   'P 1'
#
loop_
_entity.id
_entity.type
_entity.pdbx_description
1 polymer ?
#
loop_
_entity_poly.entity_id
_entity_poly.type
_entity_poly.pdbx_seq_one_letter_code
_entity_poly.pdbx_strand_id
1 'polypeptide(L)'
;MTKITEKVYSQALMLVLFVNGLIWLRSAWGKVTEGKFVGSLGGTLTKFAGNNPYHWYKQLLTDLAIPNSITIGNLIMWSELAVAILISGSALYLLANPKANIKMGSLFFGLGLIGGITLNTMFWLAAGWTSPSTDGLNLLMLVTQLIGLVVIIRASLR
;
A
#
# COMPACT_ATOMS: atom_id res chain seq x y z
N MET A 1 -2.75 -18.15 29.57
CA MET A 1 -2.18 -18.55 28.26
C MET A 1 -2.69 -17.69 27.12
N THR A 2 -4.00 -17.40 27.02
CA THR A 2 -4.65 -16.71 25.89
C THR A 2 -4.04 -15.35 25.49
N LYS A 3 -3.71 -14.47 26.45
CA LYS A 3 -3.14 -13.12 26.17
C LYS A 3 -1.74 -13.15 25.56
N ILE A 4 -0.92 -14.15 25.90
CA ILE A 4 0.45 -14.28 25.35
C ILE A 4 0.35 -14.70 23.89
N THR A 5 -0.53 -15.66 23.60
CA THR A 5 -0.75 -16.15 22.23
C THR A 5 -1.31 -15.03 21.33
N GLU A 6 -2.30 -14.25 21.79
CA GLU A 6 -2.83 -13.09 21.06
C GLU A 6 -1.73 -12.05 20.73
N LYS A 7 -0.86 -11.75 21.70
CA LYS A 7 0.26 -10.82 21.51
C LYS A 7 1.28 -11.33 20.49
N VAL A 8 1.61 -12.63 20.53
CA VAL A 8 2.56 -13.24 19.58
C VAL A 8 2.00 -13.19 18.15
N TYR A 9 0.71 -13.49 17.96
CA TYR A 9 0.09 -13.41 16.63
C TYR A 9 0.01 -11.98 16.10
N SER A 10 -0.26 -10.98 16.96
CA SER A 10 -0.25 -9.58 16.52
C SER A 10 1.14 -9.11 16.10
N GLN A 11 2.19 -9.55 16.81
CA GLN A 11 3.58 -9.21 16.47
C GLN A 11 4.03 -9.87 15.16
N ALA A 12 3.69 -11.15 14.95
CA ALA A 12 4.00 -11.85 13.71
C ALA A 12 3.34 -11.19 12.49
N LEU A 13 2.05 -10.81 12.62
CA LEU A 13 1.34 -10.08 11.57
C LEU A 13 1.98 -8.70 11.29
N MET A 14 2.39 -7.97 12.34
CA MET A 14 3.09 -6.70 12.16
C MET A 14 4.42 -6.85 11.43
N LEU A 15 5.16 -7.95 11.62
CA LEU A 15 6.38 -8.24 10.87
C LEU A 15 6.09 -8.50 9.38
N VAL A 16 5.03 -9.24 9.06
CA VAL A 16 4.59 -9.42 7.67
C VAL A 16 4.21 -8.07 7.03
N LEU A 17 3.46 -7.25 7.76
CA LEU A 17 3.08 -5.91 7.28
C LEU A 17 4.28 -4.97 7.18
N PHE A 18 5.28 -5.10 8.04
CA PHE A 18 6.55 -4.39 7.91
C PHE A 18 7.23 -4.73 6.58
N VAL A 19 7.24 -6.01 6.17
CA VAL A 19 7.74 -6.41 4.84
C VAL A 19 6.95 -5.74 3.71
N ASN A 20 5.61 -5.66 3.81
CA ASN A 20 4.81 -4.89 2.84
C ASN A 20 5.23 -3.41 2.80
N GLY A 21 5.50 -2.81 3.96
CA GLY A 21 6.04 -1.45 4.08
C GLY A 21 7.38 -1.29 3.38
N LEU A 22 8.28 -2.29 3.46
CA LEU A 22 9.55 -2.29 2.75
C LEU A 22 9.41 -2.45 1.24
N ILE A 23 8.43 -3.22 0.77
CA ILE A 23 8.11 -3.32 -0.67
C ILE A 23 7.66 -1.95 -1.19
N TRP A 24 6.77 -1.27 -0.46
CA TRP A 24 6.39 0.10 -0.77
C TRP A 24 7.58 1.06 -0.75
N LEU A 25 8.46 0.95 0.25
CA LEU A 25 9.64 1.79 0.37
C LEU A 25 10.56 1.62 -0.84
N ARG A 26 10.81 0.37 -1.26
CA ARG A 26 11.64 0.07 -2.43
C ARG A 26 11.04 0.66 -3.70
N SER A 27 9.73 0.52 -3.89
CA SER A 27 9.00 1.08 -5.03
C SER A 27 9.06 2.61 -5.05
N ALA A 28 8.71 3.26 -3.94
CA ALA A 28 8.69 4.71 -3.82
C ALA A 28 10.09 5.31 -3.96
N TRP A 29 11.09 4.71 -3.32
CA TRP A 29 12.47 5.17 -3.38
C TRP A 29 12.98 5.21 -4.82
N GLY A 30 12.77 4.13 -5.61
CA GLY A 30 13.15 4.11 -7.02
C GLY A 30 12.50 5.27 -7.81
N LYS A 31 11.21 5.50 -7.60
CA LYS A 31 10.46 6.58 -8.28
C LYS A 31 10.99 7.97 -7.93
N VAL A 32 11.29 8.21 -6.66
CA VAL A 32 11.82 9.48 -6.16
C VAL A 32 13.24 9.71 -6.67
N THR A 33 14.12 8.71 -6.59
CA THR A 33 15.54 8.89 -6.93
C THR A 33 15.81 8.92 -8.43
N GLU A 34 15.01 8.20 -9.24
CA GLU A 34 15.20 8.19 -10.69
C GLU A 34 14.69 9.47 -11.36
N GLY A 35 13.74 10.18 -10.75
CA GLY A 35 13.19 11.45 -11.24
C GLY A 35 12.40 11.35 -12.55
N LYS A 36 12.25 10.14 -13.12
CA LYS A 36 11.58 9.92 -14.43
C LYS A 36 10.14 9.45 -14.31
N PHE A 37 9.74 8.92 -13.15
CA PHE A 37 8.45 8.27 -12.95
C PHE A 37 7.26 9.17 -13.34
N VAL A 38 7.25 10.41 -12.87
CA VAL A 38 6.15 11.35 -13.12
C VAL A 38 6.01 11.64 -14.63
N GLY A 39 7.13 11.88 -15.31
CA GLY A 39 7.14 12.16 -16.75
C GLY A 39 6.81 10.94 -17.62
N SER A 40 7.08 9.72 -17.15
CA SER A 40 6.80 8.48 -17.89
C SER A 40 5.42 7.88 -17.61
N LEU A 41 4.73 8.32 -16.55
CA LEU A 41 3.48 7.71 -16.10
C LEU A 41 2.40 7.69 -17.18
N GLY A 42 2.25 8.75 -17.99
CA GLY A 42 1.25 8.81 -19.05
C GLY A 42 1.36 7.63 -20.02
N GLY A 43 2.58 7.29 -20.45
CA GLY A 43 2.83 6.13 -21.31
C GLY A 43 2.50 4.81 -20.63
N THR A 44 2.84 4.67 -19.35
CA THR A 44 2.48 3.49 -18.54
C THR A 44 0.97 3.32 -18.42
N LEU A 45 0.22 4.40 -18.14
CA LEU A 45 -1.24 4.37 -18.04
C LEU A 45 -1.90 4.07 -19.39
N THR A 46 -1.36 4.60 -20.50
CA THR A 46 -1.82 4.25 -21.86
C THR A 46 -1.68 2.75 -22.12
N LYS A 47 -0.54 2.15 -21.74
CA LYS A 47 -0.34 0.69 -21.84
C LYS A 47 -1.36 -0.06 -20.99
N PHE A 48 -1.60 0.38 -19.76
CA PHE A 48 -2.58 -0.23 -18.85
C PHE A 48 -4.03 -0.10 -19.35
N ALA A 49 -4.38 0.98 -20.05
CA ALA A 49 -5.70 1.15 -20.64
C ALA A 49 -5.93 0.28 -21.89
N GLY A 50 -4.88 -0.08 -22.62
CA GLY A 50 -4.97 -0.79 -23.91
C GLY A 50 -5.83 -2.05 -23.87
N ASN A 51 -5.49 -2.99 -22.99
CA ASN A 51 -6.21 -4.27 -22.82
C ASN A 51 -6.80 -4.43 -21.41
N ASN A 52 -7.16 -3.33 -20.75
CA ASN A 52 -7.78 -3.42 -19.43
C ASN A 52 -9.13 -4.16 -19.52
N PRO A 53 -9.36 -5.23 -18.73
CA PRO A 53 -10.62 -5.98 -18.78
C PRO A 53 -11.80 -5.21 -18.17
N TYR A 54 -11.54 -4.16 -17.38
CA TYR A 54 -12.55 -3.37 -16.70
C TYR A 54 -12.87 -2.10 -17.50
N HIS A 55 -13.96 -2.12 -18.26
CA HIS A 55 -14.32 -0.99 -19.14
C HIS A 55 -14.42 0.35 -18.40
N TRP A 56 -15.06 0.37 -17.23
CA TRP A 56 -15.20 1.58 -16.42
C TRP A 56 -13.85 2.10 -15.92
N TYR A 57 -12.90 1.21 -15.60
CA TYR A 57 -11.58 1.61 -15.13
C TYR A 57 -10.72 2.09 -16.31
N LYS A 58 -10.86 1.46 -17.48
CA LYS A 58 -10.28 1.95 -18.74
C LYS A 58 -10.70 3.40 -19.02
N GLN A 59 -12.00 3.71 -18.89
CA GLN A 59 -12.51 5.08 -19.06
C GLN A 59 -11.91 6.03 -18.03
N LEU A 60 -11.84 5.63 -16.75
CA LEU A 60 -11.16 6.44 -15.72
C LEU A 60 -9.69 6.72 -16.09
N LEU A 61 -8.99 5.73 -16.64
CA LEU A 61 -7.61 5.90 -17.11
C LEU A 61 -7.53 6.87 -18.29
N THR A 62 -8.36 6.71 -19.32
CA THR A 62 -8.32 7.53 -20.54
C THR A 62 -8.81 8.95 -20.33
N ASP A 63 -9.84 9.14 -19.51
CA ASP A 63 -10.57 10.39 -19.44
C ASP A 63 -10.03 11.29 -18.31
N LEU A 64 -9.43 10.70 -17.27
CA LEU A 64 -8.93 11.42 -16.11
C LEU A 64 -7.45 11.18 -15.85
N ALA A 65 -6.99 9.93 -15.76
CA ALA A 65 -5.64 9.66 -15.27
C ALA A 65 -4.53 10.01 -16.28
N ILE A 66 -4.70 9.65 -17.55
CA ILE A 66 -3.73 9.94 -18.62
C ILE A 66 -3.60 11.45 -18.88
N PRO A 67 -4.70 12.22 -19.06
CA PRO A 67 -4.62 13.67 -19.26
C PRO A 67 -3.98 14.41 -18.09
N ASN A 68 -4.14 13.89 -16.87
CA ASN A 68 -3.59 14.48 -15.63
C ASN A 68 -2.38 13.70 -15.10
N SER A 69 -1.65 13.00 -15.98
CA SER A 69 -0.62 12.03 -15.57
C SER A 69 0.52 12.62 -14.74
N ILE A 70 0.88 13.90 -14.92
CA ILE A 70 1.87 14.58 -14.08
C ILE A 70 1.38 14.72 -12.64
N THR A 71 0.14 15.17 -12.45
CA THR A 71 -0.47 15.34 -11.11
C THR A 71 -0.66 13.98 -10.45
N ILE A 72 -1.24 13.03 -11.18
CA ILE A 72 -1.45 11.65 -10.69
C ILE A 72 -0.12 10.97 -10.37
N GLY A 73 0.93 11.21 -11.16
CA GLY A 73 2.26 10.67 -10.91
C GLY A 73 2.88 11.20 -9.62
N ASN A 74 2.76 12.49 -9.35
CA ASN A 74 3.18 13.04 -8.06
C ASN A 74 2.38 12.43 -6.91
N LEU A 75 1.05 12.35 -7.05
CA LEU A 75 0.19 11.77 -6.01
C LEU A 75 0.57 10.32 -5.71
N ILE A 76 0.75 9.50 -6.74
CA ILE A 76 1.15 8.09 -6.58
C ILE A 76 2.52 8.01 -5.90
N MET A 77 3.52 8.72 -6.43
CA MET A 77 4.89 8.67 -5.92
C MET A 77 4.97 9.02 -4.43
N TRP A 78 4.32 10.12 -4.03
CA TRP A 78 4.33 10.58 -2.65
C TRP A 78 3.43 9.72 -1.75
N SER A 79 2.32 9.20 -2.27
CA SER A 79 1.45 8.29 -1.51
C SER A 79 2.14 6.97 -1.21
N GLU A 80 2.88 6.41 -2.17
CA GLU A 80 3.67 5.19 -1.93
C GLU A 80 4.73 5.40 -0.85
N LEU A 81 5.43 6.54 -0.89
CA LEU A 81 6.42 6.88 0.14
C LEU A 81 5.77 7.05 1.52
N ALA A 82 4.63 7.76 1.58
CA ALA A 82 3.89 7.96 2.82
C ALA A 82 3.40 6.63 3.39
N VAL A 83 2.82 5.75 2.56
CA VAL A 83 2.38 4.41 2.95
C VAL A 83 3.57 3.58 3.45
N ALA A 84 4.70 3.62 2.76
CA ALA A 84 5.92 2.94 3.18
C ALA A 84 6.35 3.36 4.59
N ILE A 85 6.44 4.68 4.83
CA ILE A 85 6.85 5.24 6.12
C ILE A 85 5.84 4.91 7.22
N LEU A 86 4.55 5.07 6.95
CA LEU A 86 3.49 4.83 7.93
C LEU A 86 3.42 3.35 8.34
N ILE A 87 3.49 2.42 7.38
CA ILE A 87 3.46 0.98 7.69
C ILE A 87 4.76 0.58 8.38
N SER A 88 5.91 0.85 7.76
CA SER A 88 7.19 0.34 8.27
C SER A 88 7.64 1.04 9.55
N GLY A 89 7.52 2.37 9.60
CA GLY A 89 7.88 3.19 10.75
C GLY A 89 7.00 2.91 11.96
N SER A 90 5.68 2.79 11.77
CA SER A 90 4.77 2.49 12.90
C SER A 90 4.94 1.05 13.39
N ALA A 91 5.16 0.08 12.49
CA ALA A 91 5.45 -1.29 12.88
C ALA A 91 6.74 -1.36 13.71
N LEU A 92 7.83 -0.74 13.27
CA LEU A 92 9.08 -0.68 14.04
C LEU A 92 8.89 0.06 15.37
N TYR A 93 8.19 1.18 15.38
CA TYR A 93 7.91 1.94 16.60
C TYR A 93 7.17 1.09 17.65
N LEU A 94 6.12 0.38 17.23
CA LEU A 94 5.32 -0.46 18.13
C LEU A 94 6.04 -1.75 18.55
N LEU A 95 6.87 -2.33 17.69
CA LEU A 95 7.60 -3.56 17.98
C LEU A 95 8.86 -3.33 18.85
N ALA A 96 9.60 -2.25 18.58
CA ALA A 96 10.92 -2.03 19.18
C ALA A 96 10.88 -1.18 20.46
N ASN A 97 9.82 -0.41 20.71
CA ASN A 97 9.74 0.48 21.86
C ASN A 97 8.72 -0.03 22.91
N PRO A 98 9.17 -0.56 24.07
CA PRO A 98 8.28 -1.00 25.15
C PRO A 98 7.39 0.10 25.73
N LYS A 99 7.77 1.37 25.53
CA LYS A 99 7.04 2.56 25.97
C LYS A 99 6.32 3.26 24.82
N ALA A 100 6.14 2.58 23.68
CA ALA A 100 5.43 3.14 22.54
C ALA A 100 4.03 3.62 22.94
N ASN A 101 3.64 4.80 22.45
CA ASN A 101 2.25 5.23 22.52
C ASN A 101 1.44 4.37 21.55
N ILE A 102 0.79 3.34 22.09
CA ILE A 102 0.07 2.34 21.30
C ILE A 102 -1.05 2.97 20.48
N LYS A 103 -1.77 3.96 21.02
CA LYS A 103 -2.87 4.63 20.32
C LYS A 103 -2.36 5.39 19.10
N MET A 104 -1.31 6.19 19.28
CA MET A 104 -0.71 6.97 18.20
C MET A 104 -0.06 6.06 17.14
N GLY A 105 0.72 5.07 17.57
CA GLY A 105 1.34 4.12 16.64
C GLY A 105 0.31 3.33 15.85
N SER A 106 -0.76 2.86 16.51
CA SER A 106 -1.83 2.11 15.84
C SER A 106 -2.64 2.98 14.87
N LEU A 107 -2.84 4.26 15.18
CA LEU A 107 -3.46 5.22 14.27
C LEU A 107 -2.64 5.39 12.98
N PHE A 108 -1.35 5.70 13.10
CA PHE A 108 -0.48 5.88 11.93
C PHE A 108 -0.31 4.59 11.15
N PHE A 109 -0.20 3.45 11.84
CA PHE A 109 -0.15 2.16 11.20
C PHE A 109 -1.44 1.89 10.41
N GLY A 110 -2.61 2.14 11.00
CA GLY A 110 -3.91 2.02 10.34
C GLY A 110 -4.05 2.92 9.11
N LEU A 111 -3.62 4.18 9.19
CA LEU A 111 -3.59 5.10 8.03
C LEU A 111 -2.70 4.56 6.91
N GLY A 112 -1.52 4.04 7.25
CA GLY A 112 -0.64 3.38 6.29
C GLY A 112 -1.29 2.17 5.61
N LEU A 113 -1.99 1.32 6.38
CA LEU A 113 -2.71 0.16 5.83
C LEU A 113 -3.84 0.59 4.89
N ILE A 114 -4.64 1.60 5.25
CA ILE A 114 -5.70 2.13 4.39
C ILE A 114 -5.13 2.69 3.08
N GLY A 115 -4.03 3.44 3.15
CA GLY A 115 -3.35 3.93 1.95
C GLY A 115 -2.82 2.78 1.08
N GLY A 116 -2.19 1.77 1.70
CA GLY A 116 -1.71 0.58 1.00
C GLY A 116 -2.82 -0.22 0.32
N ILE A 117 -3.96 -0.41 1.00
CA ILE A 117 -5.17 -1.07 0.46
C ILE A 117 -5.66 -0.32 -0.77
N THR A 118 -5.75 1.01 -0.65
CA THR A 118 -6.20 1.88 -1.74
C THR A 118 -5.27 1.76 -2.96
N LEU A 119 -3.96 1.88 -2.76
CA LEU A 119 -2.98 1.77 -3.84
C LEU A 119 -2.97 0.39 -4.50
N ASN A 120 -2.94 -0.70 -3.71
CA ASN A 120 -2.99 -2.06 -4.25
C ASN A 120 -4.27 -2.30 -5.06
N THR A 121 -5.41 -1.79 -4.61
CA THR A 121 -6.68 -1.91 -5.35
C THR A 121 -6.58 -1.18 -6.69
N MET A 122 -6.10 0.07 -6.70
CA MET A 122 -5.97 0.86 -7.93
C MET A 122 -4.93 0.26 -8.90
N PHE A 123 -3.83 -0.27 -8.38
CA PHE A 123 -2.79 -0.91 -9.19
C PHE A 123 -3.23 -2.26 -9.75
N TRP A 124 -3.98 -3.02 -8.96
CA TRP A 124 -4.60 -4.26 -9.42
C TRP A 124 -5.61 -4.00 -10.54
N LEU A 125 -6.49 -3.00 -10.38
CA LEU A 125 -7.44 -2.61 -11.42
C LEU A 125 -6.75 -2.10 -12.69
N ALA A 126 -5.63 -1.37 -12.54
CA ALA A 126 -4.87 -0.86 -13.67
C ALA A 126 -4.10 -1.96 -14.41
N ALA A 127 -3.40 -2.80 -13.67
CA ALA A 127 -2.30 -3.61 -14.17
C ALA A 127 -2.34 -5.09 -13.75
N GLY A 128 -3.27 -5.52 -12.90
CA GLY A 128 -3.36 -6.92 -12.46
C GLY A 128 -3.47 -7.90 -13.62
N TRP A 129 -4.19 -7.53 -14.68
CA TRP A 129 -4.32 -8.34 -15.90
C TRP A 129 -3.02 -8.53 -16.70
N THR A 130 -1.97 -7.74 -16.42
CA THR A 130 -0.74 -7.73 -17.25
C THR A 130 0.17 -8.93 -17.00
N SER A 131 0.13 -9.54 -15.82
CA SER A 131 0.85 -10.76 -15.51
C SER A 131 0.35 -11.41 -14.21
N PRO A 132 0.47 -12.75 -14.06
CA PRO A 132 0.12 -13.42 -12.81
C PRO A 132 0.90 -12.91 -11.58
N SER A 133 2.13 -12.43 -11.76
CA SER A 133 2.92 -11.88 -10.65
C SER A 133 2.42 -10.51 -10.21
N THR A 134 2.01 -9.64 -11.15
CA THR A 134 1.39 -8.35 -10.82
C THR A 134 0.04 -8.53 -10.14
N ASP A 135 -0.78 -9.46 -10.64
CA ASP A 135 -2.04 -9.86 -10.01
C ASP A 135 -1.81 -10.35 -8.56
N GLY A 136 -1.00 -11.40 -8.41
CA GLY A 136 -0.75 -12.05 -7.13
C GLY A 136 -0.12 -11.13 -6.08
N LEU A 137 0.83 -10.27 -6.47
CA LEU A 137 1.49 -9.35 -5.53
C LEU A 137 0.49 -8.32 -4.97
N ASN A 138 -0.30 -7.67 -5.83
CA ASN A 138 -1.28 -6.68 -5.36
C ASN A 138 -2.35 -7.33 -4.48
N LEU A 139 -2.86 -8.51 -4.86
CA LEU A 139 -3.84 -9.25 -4.05
C LEU A 139 -3.26 -9.67 -2.69
N LEU A 140 -2.03 -10.20 -2.67
CA LEU A 140 -1.36 -10.60 -1.43
C LEU A 140 -1.20 -9.40 -0.48
N MET A 141 -0.67 -8.28 -0.99
CA MET A 141 -0.48 -7.08 -0.18
C MET A 141 -1.82 -6.49 0.28
N LEU A 142 -2.82 -6.44 -0.59
CA LEU A 142 -4.17 -6.00 -0.27
C LEU A 142 -4.79 -6.83 0.88
N VAL A 143 -4.80 -8.15 0.74
CA VAL A 143 -5.43 -9.06 1.72
C VAL A 143 -4.70 -9.00 3.06
N THR A 144 -3.37 -9.02 3.06
CA THR A 144 -2.59 -8.92 4.30
C THR A 144 -2.80 -7.59 5.01
N GLN A 145 -2.89 -6.48 4.27
CA GLN A 145 -3.22 -5.17 4.85
C GLN A 145 -4.64 -5.09 5.39
N LEU A 146 -5.63 -5.68 4.71
CA LEU A 146 -7.01 -5.81 5.22
C LEU A 146 -7.05 -6.58 6.54
N ILE A 147 -6.36 -7.72 6.62
CA ILE A 147 -6.25 -8.50 7.85
C ILE A 147 -5.62 -7.66 8.97
N GLY A 148 -4.53 -6.95 8.67
CA GLY A 148 -3.89 -6.01 9.60
C GLY A 148 -4.85 -4.96 10.14
N LEU A 149 -5.63 -4.33 9.25
CA LEU A 149 -6.55 -3.26 9.60
C LEU A 149 -7.67 -3.79 10.52
N VAL A 150 -8.25 -4.95 10.20
CA VAL A 150 -9.27 -5.61 11.04
C VAL A 150 -8.73 -5.92 12.43
N VAL A 151 -7.50 -6.42 12.54
CA VAL A 151 -6.87 -6.73 13.83
C VAL A 151 -6.69 -5.48 14.68
N ILE A 152 -6.22 -4.37 14.09
CA ILE A 152 -6.04 -3.09 14.81
C ILE A 152 -7.38 -2.51 15.28
N ILE A 153 -8.39 -2.53 14.42
CA ILE A 153 -9.73 -2.03 14.77
C ILE A 153 -10.29 -2.84 15.94
N ARG A 154 -10.21 -4.18 15.88
CA ARG A 154 -10.67 -5.05 16.97
C ARG A 154 -9.91 -4.80 18.27
N ALA A 155 -8.61 -4.54 18.19
CA ALA A 155 -7.79 -4.23 19.36
C ALA A 155 -8.13 -2.85 19.97
N SER A 156 -8.64 -1.90 19.16
CA SER A 156 -8.98 -0.55 19.60
C SER A 156 -10.40 -0.43 20.20
N LEU A 157 -11.25 -1.43 19.99
CA LEU A 157 -12.62 -1.50 20.52
C LEU A 157 -12.71 -2.24 21.88
N ARG A 158 -11.61 -2.85 22.33
CA ARG A 158 -11.50 -3.53 23.63
C ARG A 158 -10.90 -2.59 24.67
#